data_AF-A0A149US10-F1
#
_entry.id   AF-A0A149US10-F1
#
_cell.length_a   1.000
_cell.length_b   1.000
_cell.length_c   1.000
_cell.angle_alpha   90.00
_cell.angle_beta   90.00
_cell.angle_gamma   90.00
#
_symmetry.space_group_name_H-M   'P 1'
#
loop_
_entity.id
_entity.type
_entity.pdbx_description
1 polymer ?
#
loop_
_entity_poly.entity_id
_entity_poly.type
_entity_poly.pdbx_seq_one_letter_code
_entity_poly.pdbx_strand_id
1 'polypeptide(L)'
;MCGDQIAGSGISKEKNASALPNSCLLFLRHICRQNGLDKPDGRFLFKYHVTGNEISALQERLFNVRDRIVEGRADERVSAVFVLWATTYIREKLNAKLTYQFLNDGLGFDIEGNGRQLIKDGLSWWHRPIGRNDNGDRNYFLFSLMAEGGLPTVRLTQGASFAEALTKLVEDLEARPGASTDIRNQCAKKRLSIFP
;
A
#
# COMPACT_ATOMS: atom_id res chain seq x y z
N MET A 1 4.43 -60.40 -33.18
CA MET A 1 3.77 -59.27 -33.86
C MET A 1 2.99 -58.51 -32.81
N CYS A 2 3.28 -57.19 -32.69
CA CYS A 2 2.40 -56.06 -32.31
C CYS A 2 1.40 -56.24 -31.16
N GLY A 3 1.33 -55.38 -30.14
CA GLY A 3 2.07 -54.16 -29.85
C GLY A 3 1.55 -53.56 -28.54
N ASP A 4 2.46 -53.02 -27.74
CA ASP A 4 2.16 -52.15 -26.61
C ASP A 4 1.62 -50.81 -27.11
N GLN A 5 0.53 -50.32 -26.50
CA GLN A 5 0.23 -48.89 -26.53
C GLN A 5 -0.50 -48.42 -25.27
N ILE A 6 0.10 -47.38 -24.70
CA ILE A 6 -0.17 -46.68 -23.47
C ILE A 6 -1.31 -45.68 -23.67
N ALA A 7 -2.22 -45.58 -22.70
CA ALA A 7 -2.95 -44.37 -22.38
C ALA A 7 -3.25 -44.43 -20.87
N GLY A 8 -2.69 -43.60 -20.01
CA GLY A 8 -2.60 -42.16 -20.12
C GLY A 8 -3.29 -41.61 -18.88
N SER A 9 -2.54 -41.60 -17.77
CA SER A 9 -2.98 -41.19 -16.44
C SER A 9 -3.53 -39.75 -16.48
N GLY A 10 -4.85 -39.63 -16.31
CA GLY A 10 -5.52 -38.34 -16.10
C GLY A 10 -5.21 -37.82 -14.71
N ILE A 11 -4.05 -37.18 -14.54
CA ILE A 11 -3.74 -36.43 -13.32
C ILE A 11 -4.49 -35.10 -13.39
N SER A 12 -5.53 -34.99 -12.56
CA SER A 12 -6.35 -33.81 -12.35
C SER A 12 -5.48 -32.59 -11.97
N LYS A 13 -5.26 -31.67 -12.91
CA LYS A 13 -4.78 -30.31 -12.64
C LYS A 13 -5.93 -29.47 -12.06
N GLU A 14 -6.33 -29.76 -10.83
CA GLU A 14 -7.38 -28.97 -10.17
C GLU A 14 -7.24 -28.96 -8.65
N LYS A 15 -6.03 -28.64 -8.16
CA LYS A 15 -5.77 -28.44 -6.73
C LYS A 15 -4.70 -27.35 -6.52
N ASN A 16 -5.06 -26.07 -6.69
CA ASN A 16 -4.33 -24.98 -6.01
C ASN A 16 -4.95 -23.57 -6.03
N ALA A 17 -6.19 -23.39 -6.53
CA ALA A 17 -6.79 -22.05 -6.59
C ALA A 17 -7.40 -21.54 -5.26
N SER A 18 -7.70 -22.42 -4.29
CA SER A 18 -8.44 -22.06 -3.07
C SER A 18 -7.59 -21.74 -1.83
N ALA A 19 -6.28 -22.01 -1.84
CA ALA A 19 -5.41 -21.84 -0.67
C ALA A 19 -4.85 -20.40 -0.51
N LEU A 20 -4.65 -19.69 -1.61
CA LEU A 20 -4.04 -18.36 -1.64
C LEU A 20 -4.86 -17.24 -0.94
N PRO A 21 -6.20 -17.15 -1.12
CA PRO A 21 -7.02 -16.14 -0.43
C PRO A 21 -7.05 -16.30 1.09
N ASN A 22 -6.97 -17.55 1.58
CA ASN A 22 -6.96 -17.85 3.01
C ASN A 22 -5.67 -17.38 3.66
N SER A 23 -4.55 -17.41 2.93
CA SER A 23 -3.24 -16.99 3.44
C SER A 23 -3.21 -15.48 3.78
N CYS A 24 -3.84 -14.64 2.94
CA CYS A 24 -3.95 -13.20 3.19
C CYS A 24 -4.84 -12.91 4.39
N LEU A 25 -6.01 -13.56 4.48
CA LEU A 25 -6.94 -13.38 5.59
C LEU A 25 -6.32 -13.79 6.94
N LEU A 26 -5.60 -14.91 6.98
CA LEU A 26 -4.92 -15.36 8.21
C LEU A 26 -3.85 -14.36 8.66
N PHE A 27 -3.12 -13.78 7.71
CA PHE A 27 -2.13 -12.75 8.02
C PHE A 27 -2.78 -11.47 8.55
N LEU A 28 -3.84 -10.99 7.91
CA LEU A 28 -4.57 -9.80 8.37
C LEU A 28 -5.16 -10.01 9.78
N ARG A 29 -5.67 -11.20 10.08
CA ARG A 29 -6.13 -11.57 11.42
C ARG A 29 -4.98 -11.62 12.44
N HIS A 30 -3.81 -12.10 12.04
CA HIS A 30 -2.61 -12.08 12.88
C HIS A 30 -2.24 -10.64 13.26
N ILE A 31 -2.14 -9.74 12.27
CA ILE A 31 -1.86 -8.32 12.48
C ILE A 31 -2.89 -7.68 13.41
N CYS A 32 -4.20 -7.94 13.21
CA CYS A 32 -5.24 -7.42 14.10
C CYS A 32 -5.05 -7.92 15.54
N ARG A 33 -4.86 -9.23 15.74
CA ARG A 33 -4.73 -9.85 17.06
C ARG A 33 -3.50 -9.35 17.84
N GLN A 34 -2.37 -9.19 17.17
CA GLN A 34 -1.17 -8.60 17.78
C GLN A 34 -1.42 -7.17 18.30
N ASN A 35 -2.36 -6.46 17.69
CA ASN A 35 -2.78 -5.12 18.10
C ASN A 35 -4.00 -5.11 19.03
N GLY A 36 -4.39 -6.27 19.58
CA GLY A 36 -5.53 -6.41 20.49
C GLY A 36 -6.90 -6.23 19.83
N LEU A 37 -6.99 -6.53 18.52
CA LEU A 37 -8.19 -6.33 17.71
C LEU A 37 -8.68 -7.65 17.11
N ASP A 38 -10.00 -7.82 17.05
CA ASP A 38 -10.64 -8.91 16.29
C ASP A 38 -10.76 -8.61 14.80
N LYS A 39 -10.88 -7.33 14.46
CA LYS A 39 -11.06 -6.79 13.10
C LYS A 39 -10.48 -5.37 13.00
N PRO A 40 -10.29 -4.83 11.78
CA PRO A 40 -9.91 -3.43 11.59
C PRO A 40 -10.87 -2.47 12.30
N ASP A 41 -10.35 -1.37 12.82
CA ASP A 41 -11.10 -0.37 13.58
C ASP A 41 -10.98 1.05 12.98
N GLY A 42 -10.39 1.18 11.80
CA GLY A 42 -10.22 2.47 11.15
C GLY A 42 -9.07 3.31 11.70
N ARG A 43 -8.17 2.77 12.54
CA ARG A 43 -6.94 3.49 12.90
C ARG A 43 -5.99 3.63 11.72
N PHE A 44 -5.09 4.60 11.78
CA PHE A 44 -4.03 4.77 10.80
C PHE A 44 -3.17 3.49 10.66
N LEU A 45 -2.79 3.14 9.44
CA LEU A 45 -2.12 1.86 9.18
C LEU A 45 -0.77 1.71 9.89
N PHE A 46 -0.02 2.79 10.10
CA PHE A 46 1.25 2.73 10.86
C PHE A 46 1.05 2.26 12.32
N LYS A 47 -0.16 2.40 12.89
CA LYS A 47 -0.48 1.97 14.26
C LYS A 47 -0.67 0.46 14.41
N TYR A 48 -0.60 -0.30 13.31
CA TYR A 48 -0.60 -1.77 13.36
C TYR A 48 0.81 -2.35 13.60
N HIS A 49 1.84 -1.51 13.73
CA HIS A 49 3.20 -1.90 14.14
C HIS A 49 3.80 -3.08 13.37
N VAL A 50 3.58 -3.12 12.05
CA VAL A 50 4.14 -4.14 11.16
C VAL A 50 5.68 -4.10 11.23
N THR A 51 6.28 -5.23 11.54
CA THR A 51 7.74 -5.43 11.63
C THR A 51 8.37 -5.68 10.26
N GLY A 52 9.69 -5.52 10.15
CA GLY A 52 10.42 -5.78 8.91
C GLY A 52 10.22 -7.21 8.36
N ASN A 53 10.17 -8.21 9.24
CA ASN A 53 9.90 -9.60 8.84
C ASN A 53 8.46 -9.77 8.28
N GLU A 54 7.49 -9.07 8.87
CA GLU A 54 6.11 -9.07 8.42
C GLU A 54 5.95 -8.35 7.09
N ILE A 55 6.74 -7.30 6.82
CA ILE A 55 6.76 -6.65 5.49
C ILE A 55 7.23 -7.64 4.42
N SER A 56 8.31 -8.38 4.66
CA SER A 56 8.79 -9.40 3.73
C SER A 56 7.73 -10.49 3.50
N ALA A 57 7.05 -10.92 4.57
CA ALA A 57 5.97 -11.90 4.47
C ALA A 57 4.74 -11.36 3.71
N LEU A 58 4.40 -10.07 3.85
CA LEU A 58 3.37 -9.42 3.05
C LEU A 58 3.76 -9.39 1.57
N GLN A 59 5.01 -9.02 1.27
CA GLN A 59 5.53 -8.95 -0.09
C GLN A 59 5.50 -10.32 -0.78
N GLU A 60 5.93 -11.38 -0.08
CA GLU A 60 5.88 -12.75 -0.60
C GLU A 60 4.45 -13.18 -0.92
N ARG A 61 3.49 -12.86 -0.04
CA ARG A 61 2.06 -13.17 -0.28
C ARG A 61 1.53 -12.44 -1.52
N LEU A 62 1.89 -11.18 -1.71
CA LEU A 62 1.51 -10.39 -2.88
C LEU A 62 2.13 -10.98 -4.15
N PHE A 63 3.41 -11.37 -4.11
CA PHE A 63 4.09 -12.02 -5.23
C PHE A 63 3.45 -13.35 -5.63
N ASN A 64 3.02 -14.13 -4.63
CA ASN A 64 2.33 -15.42 -4.85
C ASN A 64 0.95 -15.28 -5.49
N VAL A 65 0.32 -14.11 -5.40
CA VAL A 65 -0.98 -13.80 -6.04
C VAL A 65 -0.86 -12.78 -7.18
N ARG A 66 0.36 -12.50 -7.68
CA ARG A 66 0.63 -11.45 -8.66
C ARG A 66 -0.24 -11.55 -9.91
N ASP A 67 -0.46 -12.76 -10.44
CA ASP A 67 -1.27 -12.96 -11.65
C ASP A 67 -2.72 -12.48 -11.44
N ARG A 68 -3.27 -12.68 -10.23
CA ARG A 68 -4.60 -12.14 -9.87
C ARG A 68 -4.60 -10.62 -9.74
N ILE A 69 -3.50 -10.03 -9.29
CA ILE A 69 -3.37 -8.57 -9.17
C ILE A 69 -3.30 -7.94 -10.57
N VAL A 70 -2.43 -8.47 -11.43
CA VAL A 70 -2.22 -7.99 -12.81
C VAL A 70 -3.50 -8.12 -13.63
N GLU A 71 -4.21 -9.22 -13.51
CA GLU A 71 -5.48 -9.44 -14.23
C GLU A 71 -6.69 -8.73 -13.60
N GLY A 72 -6.50 -7.92 -12.55
CA GLY A 72 -7.60 -7.19 -11.88
C GLY A 72 -8.58 -8.09 -11.12
N ARG A 73 -8.17 -9.32 -10.75
CA ARG A 73 -8.94 -10.32 -10.00
C ARG A 73 -8.55 -10.40 -8.51
N ALA A 74 -7.87 -9.38 -8.00
CA ALA A 74 -7.55 -9.24 -6.59
C ALA A 74 -8.83 -8.98 -5.80
N ASP A 75 -9.02 -9.70 -4.69
CA ASP A 75 -10.14 -9.43 -3.79
C ASP A 75 -9.75 -8.42 -2.70
N GLU A 76 -10.71 -8.05 -1.85
CA GLU A 76 -10.53 -7.08 -0.77
C GLU A 76 -9.40 -7.46 0.20
N ARG A 77 -9.13 -8.75 0.41
CA ARG A 77 -8.09 -9.22 1.35
C ARG A 77 -6.71 -9.04 0.73
N VAL A 78 -6.57 -9.36 -0.56
CA VAL A 78 -5.34 -9.07 -1.32
C VAL A 78 -5.09 -7.57 -1.33
N SER A 79 -6.13 -6.78 -1.55
CA SER A 79 -6.06 -5.31 -1.54
C SER A 79 -5.67 -4.76 -0.16
N ALA A 80 -6.20 -5.33 0.93
CA ALA A 80 -5.85 -4.95 2.30
C ALA A 80 -4.39 -5.25 2.65
N VAL A 81 -3.90 -6.44 2.26
CA VAL A 81 -2.48 -6.83 2.37
C VAL A 81 -1.61 -5.86 1.57
N PHE A 82 -2.00 -5.53 0.34
CA PHE A 82 -1.29 -4.60 -0.52
C PHE A 82 -1.15 -3.23 0.13
N VAL A 83 -2.25 -2.66 0.64
CA VAL A 83 -2.22 -1.34 1.28
C VAL A 83 -1.33 -1.35 2.52
N LEU A 84 -1.44 -2.37 3.39
CA LEU A 84 -0.62 -2.49 4.59
C LEU A 84 0.89 -2.60 4.25
N TRP A 85 1.22 -3.39 3.23
CA TRP A 85 2.58 -3.47 2.71
C TRP A 85 3.04 -2.11 2.17
N ALA A 86 2.25 -1.49 1.29
CA ALA A 86 2.63 -0.27 0.58
C ALA A 86 2.83 0.91 1.55
N THR A 87 1.96 1.09 2.55
CA THR A 87 2.12 2.16 3.55
C THR A 87 3.43 2.00 4.32
N THR A 88 3.79 0.77 4.67
CA THR A 88 5.00 0.48 5.45
C THR A 88 6.25 0.60 4.57
N TYR A 89 6.20 0.07 3.35
CA TYR A 89 7.28 0.19 2.36
C TYR A 89 7.58 1.65 2.01
N ILE A 90 6.54 2.48 1.78
CA ILE A 90 6.69 3.92 1.55
C ILE A 90 7.40 4.57 2.74
N ARG A 91 6.94 4.29 3.97
CA ARG A 91 7.53 4.85 5.19
C ARG A 91 9.02 4.48 5.33
N GLU A 92 9.40 3.27 4.96
CA GLU A 92 10.76 2.78 5.14
C GLU A 92 11.72 3.05 3.98
N LYS A 93 11.23 3.20 2.75
CA LYS A 93 12.08 3.20 1.55
C LYS A 93 11.94 4.45 0.68
N LEU A 94 10.93 5.30 0.90
CA LEU A 94 10.75 6.49 0.08
C LEU A 94 11.87 7.53 0.33
N ASN A 95 12.74 7.71 -0.65
CA ASN A 95 13.83 8.69 -0.64
C ASN A 95 13.59 9.88 -1.60
N ALA A 96 12.93 9.66 -2.74
CA ALA A 96 12.76 10.66 -3.79
C ALA A 96 11.28 10.96 -4.07
N LYS A 97 10.68 10.27 -5.06
CA LYS A 97 9.33 10.55 -5.56
C LYS A 97 8.40 9.35 -5.37
N LEU A 98 7.22 9.59 -4.83
CA LEU A 98 6.19 8.56 -4.74
C LEU A 98 5.45 8.39 -6.08
N THR A 99 5.63 7.23 -6.70
CA THR A 99 5.02 6.80 -7.97
C THR A 99 4.52 5.36 -7.87
N TYR A 100 3.72 4.92 -8.83
CA TYR A 100 3.39 3.49 -8.95
C TYR A 100 4.64 2.66 -9.29
N GLN A 101 5.55 3.21 -10.10
CA GLN A 101 6.84 2.55 -10.38
C GLN A 101 7.61 2.23 -9.10
N PHE A 102 7.66 3.15 -8.13
CA PHE A 102 8.30 2.90 -6.84
C PHE A 102 7.68 1.70 -6.10
N LEU A 103 6.36 1.50 -6.19
CA LEU A 103 5.70 0.33 -5.61
C LEU A 103 5.99 -0.94 -6.43
N ASN A 104 6.01 -0.83 -7.76
CA ASN A 104 6.36 -1.94 -8.65
C ASN A 104 7.77 -2.47 -8.38
N ASP A 105 8.73 -1.56 -8.24
CA ASP A 105 10.13 -1.88 -7.91
C ASP A 105 10.21 -2.59 -6.55
N GLY A 106 9.41 -2.15 -5.58
CA GLY A 106 9.31 -2.79 -4.26
C GLY A 106 8.70 -4.19 -4.31
N LEU A 107 7.70 -4.43 -5.15
CA LEU A 107 7.02 -5.71 -5.29
C LEU A 107 7.80 -6.72 -6.15
N GLY A 108 8.62 -6.23 -7.08
CA GLY A 108 9.26 -7.06 -8.11
C GLY A 108 8.32 -7.45 -9.26
N PHE A 109 7.15 -6.81 -9.39
CA PHE A 109 6.22 -6.96 -10.50
C PHE A 109 5.37 -5.70 -10.67
N ASP A 110 4.80 -5.49 -11.86
CA ASP A 110 3.95 -4.34 -12.15
C ASP A 110 2.51 -4.60 -11.68
N ILE A 111 1.92 -3.66 -10.92
CA ILE A 111 0.50 -3.71 -10.54
C ILE A 111 -0.44 -3.11 -11.59
N GLU A 112 0.07 -2.94 -12.82
CA GLU A 112 -0.62 -2.65 -14.09
C GLU A 112 -2.00 -2.02 -13.94
N GLY A 113 -2.12 -0.68 -13.94
CA GLY A 113 -3.41 0.03 -13.97
C GLY A 113 -4.37 -0.19 -12.77
N ASN A 114 -4.22 -1.30 -12.03
CA ASN A 114 -5.09 -1.81 -10.98
C ASN A 114 -4.70 -1.25 -9.62
N GLY A 115 -3.54 -0.59 -9.51
CA GLY A 115 -3.09 0.07 -8.29
C GLY A 115 -4.14 1.00 -7.66
N ARG A 116 -4.93 1.72 -8.46
CA ARG A 116 -6.02 2.57 -7.93
C ARG A 116 -7.11 1.75 -7.23
N GLN A 117 -7.49 0.62 -7.84
CA GLN A 117 -8.53 -0.26 -7.31
C GLN A 117 -8.04 -0.98 -6.06
N LEU A 118 -6.80 -1.51 -6.07
CA LEU A 118 -6.15 -2.11 -4.90
C LEU A 118 -6.12 -1.14 -3.71
N ILE A 119 -5.75 0.12 -3.96
CA ILE A 119 -5.71 1.13 -2.90
C ILE A 119 -7.11 1.40 -2.35
N LYS A 120 -8.10 1.52 -3.23
CA LYS A 120 -9.49 1.78 -2.85
C LYS A 120 -10.06 0.66 -1.98
N ASP A 121 -9.98 -0.56 -2.46
CA ASP A 121 -10.58 -1.71 -1.78
C ASP A 121 -9.82 -2.05 -0.50
N GLY A 122 -8.49 -1.90 -0.51
CA GLY A 122 -7.67 -2.12 0.67
C GLY A 122 -7.94 -1.09 1.76
N LEU A 123 -7.97 0.21 1.43
CA LEU A 123 -8.31 1.24 2.42
C LEU A 123 -9.74 1.07 2.94
N SER A 124 -10.70 0.69 2.08
CA SER A 124 -12.05 0.37 2.51
C SER A 124 -12.08 -0.77 3.53
N TRP A 125 -11.30 -1.83 3.31
CA TRP A 125 -11.17 -2.95 4.24
C TRP A 125 -10.63 -2.51 5.62
N TRP A 126 -9.67 -1.58 5.62
CA TRP A 126 -9.13 -0.97 6.85
C TRP A 126 -10.03 0.13 7.45
N HIS A 127 -11.21 0.40 6.89
CA HIS A 127 -12.10 1.51 7.27
C HIS A 127 -11.44 2.89 7.15
N ARG A 128 -10.64 3.10 6.11
CA ARG A 128 -9.91 4.33 5.83
C ARG A 128 -10.41 5.02 4.56
N PRO A 129 -10.52 6.36 4.56
CA PRO A 129 -10.96 7.10 3.38
C PRO A 129 -9.81 7.27 2.37
N ILE A 130 -10.18 7.46 1.10
CA ILE A 130 -9.25 7.98 0.09
C ILE A 130 -9.26 9.51 0.20
N GLY A 131 -8.07 10.12 0.27
CA GLY A 131 -7.92 11.57 0.21
C GLY A 131 -8.41 12.13 -1.13
N ARG A 132 -9.11 13.26 -1.09
CA ARG A 132 -9.64 13.96 -2.27
C ARG A 132 -9.17 15.40 -2.26
N ASN A 133 -9.23 16.06 -3.42
CA ASN A 133 -9.13 17.51 -3.46
C ASN A 133 -10.42 18.16 -2.96
N ASP A 134 -10.37 19.48 -2.73
CA ASP A 134 -11.45 20.26 -2.12
C ASP A 134 -12.77 20.16 -2.90
N ASN A 135 -12.68 20.08 -4.23
CA ASN A 135 -13.84 19.94 -5.13
C ASN A 135 -14.35 18.49 -5.25
N GLY A 136 -13.64 17.52 -4.69
CA GLY A 136 -14.03 16.11 -4.67
C GLY A 136 -13.92 15.35 -6.01
N ASP A 137 -13.47 15.99 -7.08
CA ASP A 137 -13.36 15.45 -8.43
C ASP A 137 -12.06 14.66 -8.67
N ARG A 138 -11.05 14.81 -7.80
CA ARG A 138 -9.76 14.11 -7.90
C ARG A 138 -9.42 13.32 -6.64
N ASN A 139 -9.17 12.03 -6.82
CA ASN A 139 -8.69 11.13 -5.76
C ASN A 139 -7.15 11.10 -5.70
N TYR A 140 -6.60 11.19 -4.49
CA TYR A 140 -5.16 11.15 -4.21
C TYR A 140 -4.72 9.78 -3.66
N PHE A 141 -4.80 8.73 -4.48
CA PHE A 141 -4.53 7.34 -4.07
C PHE A 141 -3.15 7.14 -3.41
N LEU A 142 -2.06 7.47 -4.10
CA LEU A 142 -0.70 7.27 -3.57
C LEU A 142 -0.44 8.12 -2.31
N PHE A 143 -0.93 9.35 -2.25
CA PHE A 143 -0.77 10.17 -1.05
C PHE A 143 -1.63 9.70 0.11
N SER A 144 -2.76 9.03 -0.15
CA SER A 144 -3.51 8.36 0.90
C SER A 144 -2.64 7.29 1.55
N LEU A 145 -1.92 6.47 0.78
CA LEU A 145 -0.96 5.51 1.34
C LEU A 145 0.14 6.19 2.16
N MET A 146 0.71 7.29 1.66
CA MET A 146 1.72 8.05 2.42
C MET A 146 1.17 8.57 3.75
N ALA A 147 -0.03 9.16 3.74
CA ALA A 147 -0.68 9.68 4.93
C ALA A 147 -0.99 8.57 5.95
N GLU A 148 -1.38 7.39 5.49
CA GLU A 148 -1.66 6.23 6.34
C GLU A 148 -0.41 5.57 6.94
N GLY A 149 0.70 5.58 6.19
CA GLY A 149 2.00 5.06 6.64
C GLY A 149 2.76 5.98 7.59
N GLY A 150 2.33 7.24 7.73
CA GLY A 150 3.06 8.26 8.48
C GLY A 150 4.28 8.78 7.72
N LEU A 151 5.09 9.62 8.39
CA LEU A 151 6.23 10.29 7.75
C LEU A 151 7.34 9.28 7.40
N PRO A 152 7.93 9.34 6.19
CA PRO A 152 9.04 8.47 5.81
C PRO A 152 10.24 8.60 6.75
N THR A 153 10.60 7.51 7.42
CA THR A 153 11.61 7.49 8.48
C THR A 153 13.01 7.76 7.93
N VAL A 154 13.29 7.40 6.68
CA VAL A 154 14.59 7.65 6.01
C VAL A 154 14.87 9.14 5.83
N ARG A 155 13.83 9.98 5.72
CA ARG A 155 14.01 11.45 5.66
C ARG A 155 14.35 12.06 7.03
N LEU A 156 14.06 11.36 8.13
CA LEU A 156 14.35 11.83 9.49
C LEU A 156 15.77 11.44 9.94
N THR A 157 16.36 10.39 9.38
CA THR A 157 17.68 9.87 9.78
C THR A 157 18.85 10.48 9.00
N GLN A 158 18.61 11.20 7.90
CA GLN A 158 19.65 11.88 7.10
C GLN A 158 20.03 13.28 7.63
N GLY A 159 19.75 13.58 8.90
CA GLY A 159 20.17 14.84 9.54
C GLY A 159 19.33 16.06 9.19
N ALA A 160 18.30 15.93 8.35
CA ALA A 160 17.28 16.96 8.20
C ALA A 160 16.46 17.00 9.49
N SER A 161 16.28 18.19 10.07
CA SER A 161 15.37 18.33 11.21
C SER A 161 13.98 17.80 10.83
N PHE A 162 13.23 17.27 11.79
CA PHE A 162 11.84 16.82 11.55
C PHE A 162 11.01 17.89 10.83
N ALA A 163 11.29 19.17 11.11
CA ALA A 163 10.72 20.32 10.44
C ALA A 163 11.09 20.42 8.94
N GLU A 164 12.33 20.15 8.55
CA GLU A 164 12.76 20.15 7.15
C GLU A 164 12.14 19.00 6.35
N ALA A 165 12.08 17.80 6.92
CA ALA A 165 11.44 16.65 6.29
C ALA A 165 9.95 16.91 6.04
N LEU A 166 9.25 17.52 7.00
CA LEU A 166 7.87 17.99 6.85
C LEU A 166 7.74 19.09 5.82
N THR A 167 8.62 20.10 5.86
CA THR A 167 8.59 21.25 4.93
C THR A 167 8.72 20.77 3.49
N LYS A 168 9.67 19.86 3.22
CA LYS A 168 9.86 19.30 1.89
C LYS A 168 8.66 18.46 1.42
N LEU A 169 8.01 17.75 2.34
CA LEU A 169 6.82 16.95 2.02
C LEU A 169 5.61 17.84 1.73
N VAL A 170 5.47 18.96 2.44
CA VAL A 170 4.49 20.01 2.15
C VAL A 170 4.80 20.68 0.81
N GLU A 171 6.05 21.04 0.53
CA GLU A 171 6.47 21.60 -0.76
C GLU A 171 6.21 20.63 -1.93
N ASP A 172 6.48 19.34 -1.75
CA ASP A 172 6.16 18.27 -2.73
C ASP A 172 4.64 18.17 -3.01
N LEU A 173 3.81 18.43 -1.99
CA LEU A 173 2.35 18.50 -2.12
C LEU A 173 1.91 19.79 -2.82
N GLU A 174 2.50 20.93 -2.48
CA GLU A 174 2.18 22.26 -3.02
C GLU A 174 2.58 22.45 -4.49
N ALA A 175 3.70 21.85 -4.89
CA ALA A 175 4.26 21.92 -6.24
C ALA A 175 3.45 21.14 -7.29
N ARG A 176 2.45 20.33 -6.88
CA ARG A 176 1.63 19.58 -7.84
C ARG A 176 0.54 20.46 -8.47
N PRO A 177 0.37 20.40 -9.80
CA PRO A 177 -0.76 21.02 -10.48
C PRO A 177 -2.08 20.42 -9.96
N GLY A 178 -2.93 21.27 -9.38
CA GLY A 178 -4.20 20.88 -8.74
C GLY A 178 -4.15 20.71 -7.22
N ALA A 179 -3.05 21.08 -6.54
CA ALA A 179 -3.12 21.43 -5.13
C ALA A 179 -3.86 22.78 -5.01
N SER A 180 -4.93 22.80 -4.22
CA SER A 180 -5.77 23.98 -4.04
C SER A 180 -4.95 25.18 -3.55
N THR A 181 -5.27 26.36 -4.09
CA THR A 181 -4.71 27.65 -3.65
C THR A 181 -4.91 27.86 -2.14
N ASP A 182 -5.93 27.25 -1.54
CA ASP A 182 -6.17 27.32 -0.10
C ASP A 182 -5.16 26.51 0.71
N ILE A 183 -4.74 25.32 0.27
CA ILE A 183 -3.69 24.57 0.96
C ILE A 183 -2.38 25.36 0.94
N ARG A 184 -2.03 25.97 -0.20
CA ARG A 184 -0.86 26.85 -0.31
C ARG A 184 -0.97 28.06 0.60
N ASN A 185 -2.13 28.71 0.66
CA ASN A 185 -2.35 29.89 1.50
C ASN A 185 -2.36 29.56 3.01
N GLN A 186 -2.88 28.39 3.39
CA GLN A 186 -2.96 27.94 4.77
C GLN A 186 -1.60 27.44 5.29
N CYS A 187 -0.82 26.77 4.44
CA CYS A 187 0.57 26.39 4.73
C CYS A 187 1.49 27.62 4.76
N ALA A 188 1.37 28.58 3.83
CA ALA A 188 2.14 29.82 3.83
C ALA A 188 1.87 30.67 5.10
N LYS A 189 0.62 30.78 5.54
CA LYS A 189 0.27 31.45 6.81
C LYS A 189 0.86 30.74 8.02
N LYS A 190 0.89 29.41 8.05
CA LYS A 190 1.50 28.64 9.15
C LYS A 190 3.03 28.69 9.14
N ARG A 191 3.68 28.76 7.97
CA ARG A 191 5.14 28.89 7.85
C ARG A 191 5.65 30.19 8.49
N LEU A 192 4.87 31.26 8.43
CA LEU A 192 5.15 32.55 9.09
C LEU A 192 4.89 32.54 10.62
N SER A 193 4.18 31.54 11.16
CA SER A 193 3.87 31.46 12.59
C SER A 193 4.70 30.41 13.36
N ILE A 194 5.52 29.61 12.66
CA ILE A 194 6.29 28.50 13.24
C ILE A 194 7.78 28.85 13.44
N PHE A 195 8.26 29.95 12.85
CA PHE A 195 9.58 30.51 13.14
C PHE A 195 9.40 31.92 13.74
N PRO A 196 9.94 32.20 14.95
CA PRO A 196 10.05 33.56 15.46
C PRO A 196 11.02 34.40 14.62
#